data_AF-A0A8X6M804-F1
#
_entry.id   AF-A0A8X6M804-F1
#
_cell.length_a   1.000
_cell.length_b   1.000
_cell.length_c   1.000
_cell.angle_alpha   90.00
_cell.angle_beta   90.00
_cell.angle_gamma   90.00
#
_symmetry.space_group_name_H-M   'P 1'
#
loop_
_entity.id
_entity.type
_entity.pdbx_description
1 polymer ?
#
loop_
_entity_poly.entity_id
_entity_poly.type
_entity_poly.pdbx_seq_one_letter_code
_entity_poly.pdbx_strand_id
1 'polypeptide(L)'
;MESNSKNRRGRRGNSDSSAPNTTGRDKKRFISFCSLFKGSDLFTNLSTMSETNGYTNGTTNGHNGYNSEPVGQHWTVGLLNSQCRYLTAESFGFKVNANGVGLKKKQLWTLEPYGDDDSVCLRSHLDRYLSVDHFGNVTCESEEKSEGAKFFVAVANDGTGRWALRNSVRGYFLGAANDKLLCSAKVPGPAELWTVHLAARPQVNIRSVGRRRYARLSTDHEAIHVDANTPWGEDTLFTLEFHDGKYAIHTCNDKYLRFDGTLSETLAPESLFTLEFHSGYLALRDSVGRYVAPLGSRAVLKTRSQTVTKDELFFLEDSVPQAAFVAFNGKYVSVKQGVDVTANQDEISDHEIFQLEYDIPSKKWCVRTMQDKYWSLQSSSGIQANADKGSANSLFSLDWQDDGSVTFVANNGKCVVAKKSGHLYANGDSSDQDEARFYFYLINRRSLVLKCEQGFVGYKSHSNPKLECNKAAYETIVVERDEKGLCYFKGSNGKYWNVCEDGTITVDSEIRHGFFLELREPSKLCIKTAHGSYVMAEKNGTFKVNGASYDTATFWEY
;
A
#
# COMPACT_ATOMS: atom_id res chain seq x y z
N MET A 1 -1.73 -73.87 31.17
CA MET A 1 -2.25 -73.69 29.82
C MET A 1 -1.32 -72.74 29.09
N GLU A 2 -0.08 -73.19 28.90
CA GLU A 2 0.47 -73.65 27.59
C GLU A 2 0.60 -72.47 26.61
N SER A 3 1.75 -71.76 26.54
CA SER A 3 3.06 -72.13 25.94
C SER A 3 3.08 -72.11 24.41
N ASN A 4 4.12 -71.78 23.65
CA ASN A 4 5.35 -70.97 23.74
C ASN A 4 6.06 -71.16 22.36
N SER A 5 7.05 -70.31 22.05
CA SER A 5 8.14 -70.53 21.05
C SER A 5 7.83 -70.32 19.55
N LYS A 6 8.55 -69.51 18.75
CA LYS A 6 10.00 -69.31 18.42
C LYS A 6 10.55 -70.24 17.31
N ASN A 7 11.14 -69.58 16.29
CA ASN A 7 12.37 -69.90 15.54
C ASN A 7 12.40 -71.12 14.57
N ARG A 8 12.80 -70.91 13.28
CA ARG A 8 14.19 -70.93 12.74
C ARG A 8 14.25 -71.26 11.22
N ARG A 9 15.13 -70.52 10.51
CA ARG A 9 16.11 -70.89 9.45
C ARG A 9 15.75 -71.88 8.32
N GLY A 10 16.15 -71.52 7.08
CA GLY A 10 16.60 -72.50 6.08
C GLY A 10 16.78 -71.99 4.64
N ARG A 11 18.04 -71.78 4.21
CA ARG A 11 18.51 -71.54 2.83
C ARG A 11 18.35 -72.79 1.92
N ARG A 12 18.17 -72.55 0.61
CA ARG A 12 18.76 -73.21 -0.60
C ARG A 12 17.90 -72.75 -1.80
N GLY A 13 18.36 -72.31 -2.98
CA GLY A 13 19.61 -72.50 -3.71
C GLY A 13 19.29 -73.21 -5.04
N ASN A 14 19.41 -72.51 -6.18
CA ASN A 14 19.72 -72.95 -7.57
C ASN A 14 19.43 -71.76 -8.51
N SER A 15 20.41 -71.10 -9.17
CA SER A 15 21.16 -71.51 -10.38
C SER A 15 20.22 -71.82 -11.56
N ASP A 16 20.35 -71.32 -12.79
CA ASP A 16 21.47 -70.74 -13.53
C ASP A 16 20.94 -70.13 -14.84
N SER A 17 21.69 -69.16 -15.40
CA SER A 17 21.88 -68.90 -16.85
C SER A 17 20.64 -68.48 -17.69
N SER A 18 20.67 -67.66 -18.73
CA SER A 18 21.70 -67.17 -19.65
C SER A 18 21.09 -66.02 -20.48
N ALA A 19 21.86 -64.99 -20.78
CA ALA A 19 21.66 -64.15 -21.96
C ALA A 19 22.39 -64.82 -23.15
N PRO A 20 22.02 -64.61 -24.44
CA PRO A 20 22.43 -63.36 -25.11
C PRO A 20 21.54 -62.85 -26.28
N ASN A 21 21.59 -61.52 -26.45
CA ASN A 21 21.72 -60.68 -27.65
C ASN A 21 21.17 -61.04 -29.06
N THR A 22 20.79 -59.93 -29.74
CA THR A 22 20.68 -59.63 -31.19
C THR A 22 19.38 -60.07 -31.88
N THR A 23 18.67 -59.29 -32.71
CA THR A 23 18.95 -58.05 -33.49
C THR A 23 17.63 -57.46 -34.04
N GLY A 24 17.56 -56.12 -34.18
CA GLY A 24 17.02 -55.49 -35.42
C GLY A 24 15.74 -54.63 -35.39
N ARG A 25 15.95 -53.31 -35.62
CA ARG A 25 15.07 -52.26 -36.22
C ARG A 25 13.97 -51.69 -35.32
N ASP A 26 13.76 -50.38 -35.14
CA ASP A 26 14.00 -49.15 -35.95
C ASP A 26 14.46 -47.96 -35.05
N LYS A 27 15.51 -47.20 -35.39
CA LYS A 27 15.48 -45.87 -36.08
C LYS A 27 14.40 -44.93 -35.50
N LYS A 28 14.66 -43.76 -34.90
CA LYS A 28 15.68 -42.71 -35.12
C LYS A 28 15.71 -41.74 -33.91
N ARG A 29 16.90 -41.29 -33.51
CA ARG A 29 17.15 -40.13 -32.64
C ARG A 29 17.12 -38.83 -33.46
N PHE A 30 17.11 -37.70 -32.74
CA PHE A 30 18.17 -36.67 -32.72
C PHE A 30 17.86 -35.23 -33.20
N ILE A 31 18.28 -34.28 -32.34
CA ILE A 31 18.96 -32.98 -32.60
C ILE A 31 18.13 -31.68 -32.61
N SER A 32 18.57 -30.81 -31.69
CA SER A 32 18.47 -29.35 -31.55
C SER A 32 18.96 -28.56 -32.78
N PHE A 33 18.34 -27.43 -33.16
CA PHE A 33 19.07 -26.18 -33.46
C PHE A 33 18.15 -24.96 -33.61
N CYS A 34 18.72 -23.82 -33.25
CA CYS A 34 18.17 -22.48 -33.14
C CYS A 34 17.79 -21.77 -34.46
N SER A 35 17.01 -20.69 -34.28
CA SER A 35 17.30 -19.30 -34.69
C SER A 35 16.41 -18.65 -35.75
N LEU A 36 16.19 -17.35 -35.52
CA LEU A 36 15.83 -16.26 -36.44
C LEU A 36 14.36 -16.05 -36.79
N PHE A 37 13.69 -15.22 -35.99
CA PHE A 37 13.11 -13.98 -36.51
C PHE A 37 13.46 -12.81 -35.58
N LYS A 38 14.13 -11.80 -36.15
CA LYS A 38 14.36 -10.46 -35.61
C LYS A 38 13.32 -9.51 -36.23
N GLY A 39 12.92 -8.50 -35.46
CA GLY A 39 12.09 -7.37 -35.87
C GLY A 39 10.60 -7.70 -35.78
N SER A 40 9.72 -6.91 -35.18
CA SER A 40 9.78 -5.50 -34.79
C SER A 40 8.54 -5.22 -33.91
N ASP A 41 8.69 -4.34 -32.93
CA ASP A 41 7.68 -3.47 -32.32
C ASP A 41 6.26 -4.02 -32.08
N LEU A 42 5.98 -4.38 -30.83
CA LEU A 42 4.70 -4.14 -30.16
C LEU A 42 4.86 -4.43 -28.64
N PHE A 43 5.75 -3.70 -27.99
CA PHE A 43 5.65 -3.46 -26.55
C PHE A 43 4.85 -2.17 -26.36
N THR A 44 3.54 -2.31 -26.30
CA THR A 44 2.64 -1.23 -25.88
C THR A 44 1.92 -1.63 -24.60
N ASN A 45 2.19 -0.86 -23.55
CA ASN A 45 1.36 -0.62 -22.38
C ASN A 45 0.85 -1.83 -21.58
N LEU A 46 1.64 -2.25 -20.59
CA LEU A 46 1.10 -2.69 -19.30
C LEU A 46 1.43 -1.63 -18.24
N SER A 47 0.76 -0.50 -18.29
CA SER A 47 0.54 0.30 -17.09
C SER A 47 -0.53 -0.43 -16.27
N THR A 48 -0.12 -1.11 -15.21
CA THR A 48 -1.05 -1.61 -14.21
C THR A 48 -1.69 -0.39 -13.55
N MET A 49 -2.92 -0.06 -13.93
CA MET A 49 -3.71 0.91 -13.20
C MET A 49 -3.91 0.38 -11.78
N SER A 50 -3.31 1.06 -10.81
CA SER A 50 -3.62 0.87 -9.39
C SER A 50 -4.95 1.58 -9.12
N GLU A 51 -6.04 0.83 -9.10
CA GLU A 51 -7.30 1.31 -8.53
C GLU A 51 -7.13 1.36 -7.02
N THR A 52 -6.95 2.56 -6.47
CA THR A 52 -6.74 2.80 -5.04
C THR A 52 -7.99 3.34 -4.36
N ASN A 53 -8.02 3.19 -3.03
CA ASN A 53 -9.07 3.76 -2.19
C ASN A 53 -8.95 5.28 -2.23
N GLY A 54 -9.91 5.93 -2.87
CA GLY A 54 -10.05 7.38 -2.80
C GLY A 54 -9.34 8.20 -3.89
N TYR A 55 -8.82 7.59 -4.96
CA TYR A 55 -8.36 8.36 -6.12
C TYR A 55 -9.52 8.67 -7.07
N THR A 56 -10.18 9.80 -6.87
CA THR A 56 -10.99 10.43 -7.92
C THR A 56 -10.08 11.33 -8.76
N ASN A 57 -9.97 11.07 -10.06
CA ASN A 57 -9.49 12.06 -11.03
C ASN A 57 -10.45 13.26 -11.00
N GLY A 58 -10.13 14.24 -10.16
CA GLY A 58 -10.85 15.50 -10.08
C GLY A 58 -10.30 16.50 -11.08
N THR A 59 -10.89 16.57 -12.27
CA THR A 59 -11.05 17.86 -12.97
C THR A 59 -12.06 18.71 -12.20
N THR A 60 -11.69 19.16 -11.00
CA THR A 60 -12.49 20.11 -10.24
C THR A 60 -11.73 21.42 -10.19
N ASN A 61 -12.22 22.37 -11.00
CA ASN A 61 -11.81 23.77 -10.99
C ASN A 61 -11.81 24.28 -9.55
N GLY A 62 -10.62 24.59 -9.02
CA GLY A 62 -10.47 25.22 -7.73
C GLY A 62 -10.95 26.67 -7.81
N HIS A 63 -12.15 26.94 -7.29
CA HIS A 63 -12.56 28.25 -6.80
C HIS A 63 -13.49 28.05 -5.59
N ASN A 64 -13.13 28.67 -4.47
CA ASN A 64 -13.94 29.00 -3.29
C ASN A 64 -14.89 27.93 -2.69
N GLY A 65 -14.54 27.47 -1.48
CA GLY A 65 -15.45 27.57 -0.33
C GLY A 65 -16.84 26.92 -0.39
N TYR A 66 -17.10 25.94 -1.25
CA TYR A 66 -18.35 25.19 -1.27
C TYR A 66 -18.13 23.68 -1.18
N ASN A 67 -18.93 23.08 -0.30
CA ASN A 67 -19.03 21.66 0.00
C ASN A 67 -19.34 20.83 -1.26
N SER A 68 -18.37 20.20 -1.89
CA SER A 68 -18.59 18.89 -2.49
C SER A 68 -18.22 17.85 -1.42
N GLU A 69 -19.23 17.19 -0.83
CA GLU A 69 -18.95 15.93 -0.13
C GLU A 69 -18.37 14.95 -1.16
N PRO A 70 -17.30 14.18 -0.81
CA PRO A 70 -16.76 13.19 -1.73
C PRO A 70 -17.87 12.23 -2.15
N VAL A 71 -18.16 12.19 -3.45
CA VAL A 71 -19.08 11.20 -4.04
C VAL A 71 -18.53 9.81 -3.68
N GLY A 72 -19.40 8.96 -3.13
CA GLY A 72 -19.07 7.74 -2.39
C GLY A 72 -17.82 7.01 -2.88
N GLN A 73 -16.76 7.05 -2.08
CA GLN A 73 -15.50 6.38 -2.41
C GLN A 73 -15.69 4.86 -2.35
N HIS A 74 -15.23 4.19 -3.39
CA HIS A 74 -15.17 2.74 -3.46
C HIS A 74 -14.00 2.21 -2.62
N TRP A 75 -14.16 1.02 -2.04
CA TRP A 75 -13.09 0.38 -1.28
C TRP A 75 -12.63 -0.90 -1.94
N THR A 76 -11.33 -1.02 -2.16
CA THR A 76 -10.70 -2.25 -2.59
C THR A 76 -10.50 -3.16 -1.37
N VAL A 77 -11.11 -4.34 -1.43
CA VAL A 77 -11.11 -5.36 -0.37
C VAL A 77 -10.82 -6.74 -0.95
N GLY A 78 -10.31 -7.62 -0.10
CA GLY A 78 -10.35 -9.07 -0.27
C GLY A 78 -11.37 -9.67 0.69
N LEU A 79 -12.04 -10.74 0.26
CA LEU A 79 -12.98 -11.49 1.08
C LEU A 79 -12.43 -12.89 1.37
N LEU A 80 -12.09 -13.16 2.62
CA LEU A 80 -11.60 -14.46 3.08
C LEU A 80 -12.76 -15.34 3.56
N ASN A 81 -12.84 -16.57 3.09
CA ASN A 81 -13.78 -17.56 3.60
C ASN A 81 -13.28 -18.21 4.90
N SER A 82 -14.07 -19.12 5.47
CA SER A 82 -13.72 -19.89 6.69
C SER A 82 -12.52 -20.83 6.55
N GLN A 83 -12.00 -21.03 5.33
CA GLN A 83 -10.79 -21.80 5.05
C GLN A 83 -9.57 -20.89 4.81
N CYS A 84 -9.67 -19.60 5.12
CA CYS A 84 -8.63 -18.60 4.89
C CYS A 84 -8.22 -18.51 3.41
N ARG A 85 -9.20 -18.62 2.51
CA ARG A 85 -9.02 -18.45 1.08
C ARG A 85 -9.82 -17.27 0.56
N TYR A 86 -9.23 -16.50 -0.35
CA TYR A 86 -9.83 -15.31 -0.92
C TYR A 86 -10.81 -15.64 -2.05
N LEU A 87 -11.95 -14.94 -2.04
CA LEU A 87 -12.82 -14.77 -3.19
C LEU A 87 -12.01 -14.27 -4.37
N THR A 88 -12.11 -14.97 -5.50
CA THR A 88 -11.26 -14.79 -6.66
C THR A 88 -12.13 -14.70 -7.91
N ALA A 89 -11.92 -13.64 -8.70
CA ALA A 89 -12.40 -13.54 -10.06
C ALA A 89 -11.32 -14.07 -11.01
N GLU A 90 -11.62 -15.10 -11.79
CA GLU A 90 -10.68 -15.66 -12.77
C GLU A 90 -10.56 -14.75 -14.00
N SER A 91 -9.34 -14.64 -14.53
CA SER A 91 -9.04 -13.78 -15.69
C SER A 91 -9.72 -14.25 -16.98
N PHE A 92 -10.19 -15.49 -17.04
CA PHE A 92 -10.82 -16.07 -18.22
C PHE A 92 -12.13 -16.77 -17.86
N GLY A 93 -13.12 -16.63 -18.75
CA GLY A 93 -14.42 -17.30 -18.63
C GLY A 93 -15.28 -16.79 -17.47
N PHE A 94 -14.96 -15.64 -16.89
CA PHE A 94 -15.75 -14.92 -15.89
C PHE A 94 -16.16 -15.75 -14.66
N LYS A 95 -15.36 -16.78 -14.37
CA LYS A 95 -15.61 -17.68 -13.25
C LYS A 95 -15.18 -17.04 -11.95
N VAL A 96 -15.91 -17.37 -10.90
CA VAL A 96 -15.56 -17.01 -9.52
C VAL A 96 -15.35 -18.25 -8.68
N ASN A 97 -14.41 -18.18 -7.75
CA ASN A 97 -14.16 -19.22 -6.74
C ASN A 97 -13.66 -18.57 -5.44
N ALA A 98 -13.44 -19.37 -4.40
CA ALA A 98 -12.89 -18.89 -3.13
C ALA A 98 -11.62 -19.67 -2.75
N ASN A 99 -10.67 -19.79 -3.68
CA ASN A 99 -9.46 -20.61 -3.52
C ASN A 99 -8.16 -19.79 -3.50
N GLY A 100 -8.25 -18.45 -3.58
CA GLY A 100 -7.09 -17.57 -3.59
C GLY A 100 -6.28 -17.70 -2.30
N VAL A 101 -4.97 -17.90 -2.40
CA VAL A 101 -4.10 -18.10 -1.22
C VAL A 101 -3.48 -16.81 -0.69
N GLY A 102 -3.61 -15.72 -1.43
CA GLY A 102 -3.08 -14.40 -1.08
C GLY A 102 -3.84 -13.30 -1.81
N LEU A 103 -3.80 -12.09 -1.25
CA LEU A 103 -4.51 -10.93 -1.79
C LEU A 103 -3.72 -10.32 -2.95
N LYS A 104 -3.96 -10.81 -4.17
CA LYS A 104 -3.38 -10.28 -5.42
C LYS A 104 -4.48 -9.74 -6.33
N LYS A 105 -4.11 -9.27 -7.53
CA LYS A 105 -5.03 -8.65 -8.51
C LYS A 105 -6.38 -9.39 -8.64
N LYS A 106 -6.38 -10.72 -8.76
CA LYS A 106 -7.60 -11.52 -8.94
C LYS A 106 -8.49 -11.62 -7.70
N GLN A 107 -7.93 -11.32 -6.53
CA GLN A 107 -8.59 -11.36 -5.22
C GLN A 107 -9.06 -9.97 -4.76
N LEU A 108 -8.75 -8.92 -5.52
CA LEU A 108 -9.20 -7.57 -5.25
C LEU A 108 -10.61 -7.38 -5.79
N TRP A 109 -11.48 -6.87 -4.92
CA TRP A 109 -12.84 -6.49 -5.20
C TRP A 109 -13.07 -5.06 -4.75
N THR A 110 -13.63 -4.25 -5.63
CA THR A 110 -14.02 -2.88 -5.34
C THR A 110 -15.46 -2.89 -4.83
N LEU A 111 -15.62 -2.59 -3.54
CA LEU A 111 -16.89 -2.43 -2.85
C LEU A 111 -17.46 -1.05 -3.16
N GLU A 112 -18.63 -1.02 -3.78
CA GLU A 112 -19.29 0.21 -4.20
C GLU A 112 -20.70 0.29 -3.62
N PRO A 113 -21.21 1.49 -3.32
CA PRO A 113 -22.64 1.68 -3.13
C PRO A 113 -23.40 1.21 -4.38
N TYR A 114 -24.47 0.44 -4.18
CA TYR A 114 -25.36 0.05 -5.28
C TYR A 114 -26.39 1.15 -5.57
N GLY A 115 -26.88 1.86 -4.54
CA GLY A 115 -27.82 2.97 -4.64
C GLY A 115 -27.76 3.86 -3.39
N ASP A 116 -28.88 4.50 -3.05
CA ASP A 116 -28.99 5.41 -1.89
C ASP A 116 -29.26 4.69 -0.56
N ASP A 117 -29.50 3.37 -0.58
CA ASP A 117 -29.59 2.54 0.62
C ASP A 117 -28.21 1.98 1.01
N ASP A 118 -28.08 1.38 2.20
CA ASP A 118 -26.84 0.73 2.67
C ASP A 118 -26.47 -0.56 1.91
N SER A 119 -26.96 -0.70 0.68
CA SER A 119 -26.63 -1.83 -0.18
C SER A 119 -25.37 -1.57 -1.00
N VAL A 120 -24.66 -2.66 -1.28
CA VAL A 120 -23.37 -2.65 -1.96
C VAL A 120 -23.37 -3.60 -3.14
N CYS A 121 -22.46 -3.36 -4.07
CA CYS A 121 -22.04 -4.30 -5.08
C CYS A 121 -20.52 -4.47 -5.05
N LEU A 122 -20.04 -5.61 -5.53
CA LEU A 122 -18.62 -5.92 -5.62
C LEU A 122 -18.20 -5.98 -7.09
N ARG A 123 -17.32 -5.06 -7.50
CA ARG A 123 -16.70 -5.04 -8.83
C ARG A 123 -15.34 -5.72 -8.78
N SER A 124 -15.07 -6.61 -9.72
CA SER A 124 -13.79 -7.31 -9.85
C SER A 124 -12.75 -6.46 -10.59
N HIS A 125 -11.48 -6.90 -10.56
CA HIS A 125 -10.38 -6.34 -11.36
C HIS A 125 -10.55 -6.37 -12.90
N LEU A 126 -11.67 -6.92 -13.40
CA LEU A 126 -12.04 -6.98 -14.81
C LEU A 126 -13.20 -6.03 -15.13
N ASP A 127 -13.54 -5.12 -14.22
CA ASP A 127 -14.68 -4.21 -14.33
C ASP A 127 -16.03 -4.94 -14.44
N ARG A 128 -16.11 -6.14 -13.86
CA ARG A 128 -17.34 -6.96 -13.82
C ARG A 128 -17.88 -7.09 -12.41
N TYR A 129 -19.21 -7.09 -12.26
CA TYR A 129 -19.89 -7.17 -10.97
C TYR A 129 -20.22 -8.61 -10.56
N LEU A 130 -19.96 -8.93 -9.30
CA LEU A 130 -20.42 -10.16 -8.65
C LEU A 130 -21.96 -10.15 -8.61
N SER A 131 -22.59 -11.19 -9.15
CA SER A 131 -24.05 -11.29 -9.24
C SER A 131 -24.53 -12.69 -8.88
N VAL A 132 -25.81 -12.80 -8.55
CA VAL A 132 -26.48 -14.06 -8.20
C VAL A 132 -27.68 -14.26 -9.12
N ASP A 133 -27.72 -15.41 -9.78
CA ASP A 133 -28.85 -15.78 -10.65
C ASP A 133 -30.08 -16.29 -9.85
N HIS A 134 -31.19 -16.57 -10.55
CA HIS A 134 -32.42 -17.04 -9.91
C HIS A 134 -32.29 -18.41 -9.22
N PHE A 135 -31.27 -19.20 -9.58
CA PHE A 135 -30.99 -20.52 -8.99
C PHE A 135 -30.05 -20.44 -7.79
N GLY A 136 -29.31 -19.33 -7.63
CA GLY A 136 -28.33 -19.12 -6.57
C GLY A 136 -26.89 -19.37 -6.98
N ASN A 137 -26.64 -19.51 -8.28
CA ASN A 137 -25.29 -19.58 -8.80
C ASN A 137 -24.70 -18.16 -8.78
N VAL A 138 -23.43 -18.09 -8.42
CA VAL A 138 -22.70 -16.84 -8.34
C VAL A 138 -21.92 -16.65 -9.65
N THR A 139 -22.07 -15.49 -10.27
CA THR A 139 -21.43 -15.12 -11.55
C THR A 139 -20.70 -13.79 -11.42
N CYS A 140 -19.84 -13.46 -12.39
CA CYS A 140 -19.11 -12.19 -12.43
C CYS A 140 -18.88 -11.73 -13.87
N GLU A 141 -19.97 -11.61 -14.63
CA GLU A 141 -19.95 -11.37 -16.09
C GLU A 141 -20.43 -9.97 -16.48
N SER A 142 -21.30 -9.36 -15.67
CA SER A 142 -21.96 -8.09 -16.03
C SER A 142 -21.02 -6.90 -15.86
N GLU A 143 -20.95 -6.03 -16.86
CA GLU A 143 -20.32 -4.69 -16.76
C GLU A 143 -21.22 -3.66 -16.06
N GLU A 144 -22.50 -3.99 -15.86
CA GLU A 144 -23.48 -3.10 -15.23
C GLU A 144 -23.99 -3.68 -13.90
N LYS A 145 -24.42 -2.77 -13.00
CA LYS A 145 -25.04 -3.10 -11.71
C LYS A 145 -26.45 -3.69 -11.94
N SER A 146 -26.52 -5.00 -12.11
CA SER A 146 -27.79 -5.73 -12.18
C SER A 146 -28.41 -5.93 -10.80
N GLU A 147 -29.73 -6.17 -10.72
CA GLU A 147 -30.42 -6.49 -9.45
C GLU A 147 -29.80 -7.68 -8.70
N GLY A 148 -29.27 -8.67 -9.43
CA GLY A 148 -28.55 -9.80 -8.84
C GLY A 148 -27.22 -9.43 -8.16
N ALA A 149 -26.69 -8.24 -8.42
CA ALA A 149 -25.44 -7.73 -7.85
C ALA A 149 -25.65 -6.86 -6.59
N LYS A 150 -26.90 -6.66 -6.15
CA LYS A 150 -27.24 -5.87 -4.97
C LYS A 150 -27.19 -6.74 -3.71
N PHE A 151 -26.27 -6.42 -2.79
CA PHE A 151 -26.10 -7.11 -1.51
C PHE A 151 -26.27 -6.17 -0.32
N PHE A 152 -26.78 -6.70 0.80
CA PHE A 152 -26.72 -6.05 2.11
C PHE A 152 -25.65 -6.72 2.96
N VAL A 153 -24.84 -5.91 3.65
CA VAL A 153 -23.83 -6.39 4.58
C VAL A 153 -24.46 -6.52 5.97
N ALA A 154 -24.34 -7.70 6.58
CA ALA A 154 -24.64 -7.90 7.98
C ALA A 154 -23.36 -8.32 8.71
N VAL A 155 -23.00 -7.61 9.78
CA VAL A 155 -21.83 -7.95 10.60
C VAL A 155 -22.24 -9.02 11.62
N ALA A 156 -21.42 -10.05 11.77
CA ALA A 156 -21.65 -11.13 12.71
C ALA A 156 -21.60 -10.61 14.15
N ASN A 157 -22.60 -10.99 14.96
CA ASN A 157 -22.71 -10.60 16.37
C ASN A 157 -21.86 -11.47 17.31
N ASP A 158 -20.91 -12.25 16.78
CA ASP A 158 -19.99 -13.12 17.52
C ASP A 158 -18.68 -12.40 17.91
N GLY A 159 -18.55 -11.11 17.57
CA GLY A 159 -17.38 -10.30 17.87
C GLY A 159 -16.18 -10.57 16.96
N THR A 160 -16.33 -11.38 15.91
CA THR A 160 -15.25 -11.64 14.94
C THR A 160 -15.16 -10.57 13.86
N GLY A 161 -16.18 -9.71 13.72
CA GLY A 161 -16.25 -8.70 12.66
C GLY A 161 -16.43 -9.27 11.25
N ARG A 162 -16.81 -10.55 11.14
CA ARG A 162 -17.05 -11.20 9.85
C ARG A 162 -18.36 -10.70 9.25
N TRP A 163 -18.41 -10.63 7.93
CA TRP A 163 -19.56 -10.16 7.18
C TRP A 163 -20.33 -11.34 6.59
N ALA A 164 -21.65 -11.22 6.62
CA ALA A 164 -22.57 -12.03 5.85
C ALA A 164 -23.17 -11.15 4.75
N LEU A 165 -23.01 -11.56 3.50
CA LEU A 165 -23.47 -10.81 2.32
C LEU A 165 -24.80 -11.37 1.86
N ARG A 166 -25.90 -10.65 2.13
CA ARG A 166 -27.26 -11.07 1.75
C ARG A 166 -27.64 -10.49 0.40
N ASN A 167 -27.92 -11.32 -0.59
CA ASN A 167 -28.44 -10.85 -1.87
C ASN A 167 -29.87 -10.30 -1.69
N SER A 168 -30.15 -9.12 -2.25
CA SER A 168 -31.42 -8.43 -2.08
C SER A 168 -32.60 -9.15 -2.75
N VAL A 169 -32.41 -9.68 -3.96
CA VAL A 169 -33.45 -10.33 -4.76
C VAL A 169 -33.84 -11.68 -4.18
N ARG A 170 -32.85 -12.51 -3.81
CA ARG A 170 -33.12 -13.85 -3.27
C ARG A 170 -33.38 -13.86 -1.76
N GLY A 171 -32.84 -12.87 -1.05
CA GLY A 171 -32.86 -12.83 0.41
C GLY A 171 -31.95 -13.87 1.07
N TYR A 172 -31.06 -14.53 0.33
CA TYR A 172 -30.11 -15.54 0.82
C TYR A 172 -28.68 -15.00 0.92
N PHE A 173 -27.83 -15.72 1.63
CA PHE A 173 -26.46 -15.30 1.91
C PHE A 173 -25.45 -15.96 0.97
N LEU A 174 -24.48 -15.17 0.49
CA LEU A 174 -23.33 -15.62 -0.29
C LEU A 174 -22.42 -16.47 0.58
N GLY A 175 -22.18 -17.71 0.17
CA GLY A 175 -21.29 -18.62 0.85
C GLY A 175 -20.31 -19.33 -0.09
N ALA A 176 -19.24 -19.83 0.52
CA ALA A 176 -18.23 -20.67 -0.10
C ALA A 176 -18.20 -22.04 0.59
N ALA A 177 -18.60 -23.09 -0.12
CA ALA A 177 -18.56 -24.46 0.37
C ALA A 177 -17.90 -25.39 -0.66
N ASN A 178 -16.83 -26.08 -0.27
CA ASN A 178 -16.13 -27.10 -1.09
C ASN A 178 -15.86 -26.63 -2.54
N ASP A 179 -15.12 -25.52 -2.69
CA ASP A 179 -14.78 -24.86 -3.96
C ASP A 179 -15.94 -24.19 -4.74
N LYS A 180 -17.20 -24.33 -4.29
CA LYS A 180 -18.35 -23.73 -4.94
C LYS A 180 -18.84 -22.49 -4.20
N LEU A 181 -19.11 -21.43 -4.96
CA LEU A 181 -19.79 -20.24 -4.50
C LEU A 181 -21.29 -20.38 -4.76
N LEU A 182 -22.09 -20.25 -3.71
CA LEU A 182 -23.54 -20.38 -3.78
C LEU A 182 -24.21 -19.32 -2.91
N CYS A 183 -25.39 -18.89 -3.31
CA CYS A 183 -26.24 -17.98 -2.55
C CYS A 183 -27.62 -18.59 -2.32
N SER A 184 -27.68 -19.55 -1.41
CA SER A 184 -28.86 -20.37 -1.12
C SER A 184 -29.19 -20.49 0.38
N ALA A 185 -28.29 -20.07 1.26
CA ALA A 185 -28.48 -20.15 2.70
C ALA A 185 -29.47 -19.08 3.19
N LYS A 186 -30.45 -19.50 3.99
CA LYS A 186 -31.43 -18.59 4.64
C LYS A 186 -30.88 -17.89 5.88
N VAL A 187 -29.90 -18.50 6.53
CA VAL A 187 -29.24 -18.02 7.75
C VAL A 187 -27.75 -18.25 7.55
N PRO A 188 -26.89 -17.27 7.88
CA PRO A 188 -25.45 -17.42 7.65
C PRO A 188 -24.86 -18.46 8.59
N GLY A 189 -24.15 -19.43 8.03
CA GLY A 189 -23.28 -20.35 8.76
C GLY A 189 -21.80 -20.04 8.51
N PRO A 190 -20.87 -20.90 8.95
CA PRO A 190 -19.43 -20.71 8.71
C PRO A 190 -19.04 -20.57 7.23
N ALA A 191 -19.83 -21.11 6.30
CA ALA A 191 -19.57 -20.99 4.86
C ALA A 191 -19.96 -19.60 4.30
N GLU A 192 -20.90 -18.90 4.94
CA GLU A 192 -21.44 -17.60 4.52
C GLU A 192 -20.82 -16.41 5.26
N LEU A 193 -19.89 -16.67 6.18
CA LEU A 193 -19.17 -15.65 6.92
C LEU A 193 -17.82 -15.37 6.27
N TRP A 194 -17.62 -14.12 5.91
CA TRP A 194 -16.44 -13.62 5.20
C TRP A 194 -15.64 -12.68 6.09
N THR A 195 -14.33 -12.86 6.18
CA THR A 195 -13.45 -11.87 6.79
C THR A 195 -13.05 -10.85 5.73
N VAL A 196 -13.29 -9.57 6.01
CA VAL A 196 -12.93 -8.47 5.10
C VAL A 196 -11.50 -8.02 5.36
N HIS A 197 -10.66 -8.16 4.35
CA HIS A 197 -9.30 -7.68 4.34
C HIS A 197 -9.22 -6.44 3.44
N LEU A 198 -9.08 -5.24 4.00
CA LEU A 198 -8.85 -4.03 3.25
C LEU A 198 -7.57 -4.20 2.43
N ALA A 199 -7.67 -4.01 1.12
CA ALA A 199 -6.49 -3.86 0.28
C ALA A 199 -5.97 -2.42 0.37
N ALA A 200 -6.04 -1.83 1.56
CA ALA A 200 -5.54 -0.49 1.79
C ALA A 200 -4.02 -0.48 1.59
N ARG A 201 -3.54 0.68 1.16
CA ARG A 201 -2.14 1.03 1.25
C ARG A 201 -1.66 0.82 2.69
N PRO A 202 -0.39 0.44 2.88
CA PRO A 202 0.12 0.21 4.22
C PRO A 202 -0.13 1.40 5.15
N GLN A 203 0.01 2.62 4.64
CA GLN A 203 -0.14 3.84 5.43
C GLN A 203 -1.13 4.82 4.76
N VAL A 204 -2.01 5.41 5.56
CA VAL A 204 -3.18 6.19 5.15
C VAL A 204 -3.34 7.45 6.01
N ASN A 205 -4.17 8.38 5.53
CA ASN A 205 -4.72 9.47 6.32
C ASN A 205 -6.18 9.15 6.67
N ILE A 206 -6.61 9.49 7.88
CA ILE A 206 -7.98 9.26 8.36
C ILE A 206 -8.72 10.59 8.44
N ARG A 207 -9.86 10.72 7.76
CA ARG A 207 -10.67 11.94 7.76
C ARG A 207 -12.05 11.67 8.34
N SER A 208 -12.47 12.44 9.34
CA SER A 208 -13.82 12.34 9.89
C SER A 208 -14.84 13.04 8.98
N VAL A 209 -15.96 12.35 8.72
CA VAL A 209 -17.11 12.90 8.00
C VAL A 209 -17.77 14.00 8.83
N GLY A 210 -18.11 13.73 10.10
CA GLY A 210 -18.79 14.68 10.99
C GLY A 210 -17.97 15.95 11.26
N ARG A 211 -16.68 15.82 11.57
CA ARG A 211 -15.81 16.98 11.86
C ARG A 211 -15.29 17.67 10.60
N ARG A 212 -15.23 16.96 9.46
CA ARG A 212 -14.57 17.42 8.23
C ARG A 212 -13.12 17.84 8.49
N ARG A 213 -12.42 17.02 9.28
CA ARG A 213 -11.03 17.21 9.72
C ARG A 213 -10.30 15.88 9.66
N TYR A 214 -8.98 15.97 9.54
CA TYR A 214 -8.07 14.84 9.52
C TYR A 214 -7.63 14.50 10.95
N ALA A 215 -7.42 13.21 11.17
CA ALA A 215 -6.76 12.72 12.35
C ALA A 215 -5.27 13.10 12.31
N ARG A 216 -4.71 13.39 13.48
CA ARG A 216 -3.28 13.54 13.71
C ARG A 216 -2.90 13.12 15.11
N LEU A 217 -1.66 12.71 15.30
CA LEU A 217 -1.05 12.52 16.61
C LEU A 217 -1.00 13.87 17.34
N SER A 218 -1.39 13.87 18.62
CA SER A 218 -1.33 15.07 19.45
C SER A 218 0.13 15.50 19.67
N THR A 219 0.33 16.79 19.96
CA THR A 219 1.68 17.36 20.19
C THR A 219 2.39 16.79 21.42
N ASP A 220 1.62 16.27 22.38
CA ASP A 220 2.15 15.55 23.56
C ASP A 220 2.37 14.05 23.29
N HIS A 221 2.04 13.54 22.10
CA HIS A 221 2.22 12.15 21.66
C HIS A 221 1.44 11.09 22.45
N GLU A 222 0.35 11.50 23.12
CA GLU A 222 -0.44 10.64 24.01
C GLU A 222 -1.88 10.34 23.50
N ALA A 223 -2.34 11.03 22.46
CA ALA A 223 -3.68 10.86 21.91
C ALA A 223 -3.73 11.12 20.40
N ILE A 224 -4.84 10.73 19.77
CA ILE A 224 -5.16 11.11 18.40
C ILE A 224 -6.23 12.20 18.43
N HIS A 225 -5.97 13.35 17.83
CA HIS A 225 -6.92 14.43 17.66
C HIS A 225 -7.44 14.46 16.23
N VAL A 226 -8.72 14.81 16.03
CA VAL A 226 -9.33 14.98 14.71
C VAL A 226 -9.67 16.44 14.46
N ASP A 227 -8.63 17.25 14.33
CA ASP A 227 -8.69 18.71 14.22
C ASP A 227 -7.87 19.29 13.06
N ALA A 228 -7.09 18.47 12.34
CA ALA A 228 -6.25 18.93 11.25
C ALA A 228 -7.08 19.31 10.01
N ASN A 229 -6.78 20.47 9.42
CA ASN A 229 -7.46 20.92 8.19
C ASN A 229 -6.98 20.15 6.96
N THR A 230 -5.70 19.78 6.95
CA THR A 230 -5.00 19.12 5.85
C THR A 230 -4.07 18.08 6.47
N PRO A 231 -3.91 16.88 5.87
CA PRO A 231 -3.03 15.85 6.40
C PRO A 231 -1.57 16.19 6.06
N TRP A 232 -0.97 17.13 6.81
CA TRP A 232 0.38 17.65 6.58
C TRP A 232 1.32 17.22 7.70
N GLY A 233 2.53 16.80 7.36
CA GLY A 233 3.52 16.31 8.32
C GLY A 233 3.38 14.84 8.68
N GLU A 234 4.31 14.36 9.52
CA GLU A 234 4.38 12.96 9.97
C GLU A 234 3.29 12.57 10.96
N ASP A 235 2.71 13.53 11.68
CA ASP A 235 1.69 13.31 12.71
C ASP A 235 0.34 12.87 12.13
N THR A 236 0.09 13.10 10.84
CA THR A 236 -1.15 12.71 10.16
C THR A 236 -1.11 11.31 9.54
N LEU A 237 0.03 10.62 9.63
CA LEU A 237 0.24 9.28 9.08
C LEU A 237 -0.24 8.20 10.05
N PHE A 238 -1.10 7.31 9.56
CA PHE A 238 -1.55 6.14 10.30
C PHE A 238 -1.42 4.87 9.48
N THR A 239 -1.21 3.76 10.16
CA THR A 239 -1.18 2.42 9.58
C THR A 239 -2.38 1.64 10.11
N LEU A 240 -3.19 1.06 9.23
CA LEU A 240 -4.27 0.15 9.64
C LEU A 240 -3.75 -1.29 9.60
N GLU A 241 -3.44 -1.83 10.77
CA GLU A 241 -2.86 -3.16 10.88
C GLU A 241 -3.94 -4.23 10.98
N PHE A 242 -3.95 -5.20 10.07
CA PHE A 242 -4.89 -6.31 10.07
C PHE A 242 -4.46 -7.42 11.04
N HIS A 243 -5.35 -7.78 11.97
CA HIS A 243 -5.17 -8.81 12.99
C HIS A 243 -6.41 -9.71 13.07
N ASP A 244 -6.35 -10.87 12.42
CA ASP A 244 -7.38 -11.92 12.49
C ASP A 244 -8.83 -11.40 12.34
N GLY A 245 -9.07 -10.61 11.28
CA GLY A 245 -10.39 -10.02 11.00
C GLY A 245 -10.68 -8.70 11.71
N LYS A 246 -9.77 -8.23 12.55
CA LYS A 246 -9.82 -6.92 13.23
C LYS A 246 -8.71 -6.02 12.73
N TYR A 247 -8.78 -4.74 13.10
CA TYR A 247 -7.81 -3.74 12.74
C TYR A 247 -7.36 -2.96 13.97
N ALA A 248 -6.08 -2.62 14.01
CA ALA A 248 -5.53 -1.67 14.94
C ALA A 248 -5.18 -0.37 14.21
N ILE A 249 -5.46 0.77 14.83
CA ILE A 249 -4.97 2.08 14.36
C ILE A 249 -3.59 2.29 14.99
N HIS A 250 -2.56 2.25 14.15
CA HIS A 250 -1.17 2.38 14.54
C HIS A 250 -0.63 3.74 14.11
N THR A 251 -0.06 4.50 15.05
CA THR A 251 0.40 5.87 14.88
C THR A 251 1.87 5.94 14.43
N CYS A 252 2.31 7.10 13.92
CA CYS A 252 3.68 7.30 13.45
C CYS A 252 4.76 7.21 14.55
N ASN A 253 4.39 7.25 15.82
CA ASN A 253 5.27 7.05 16.98
C ASN A 253 5.24 5.62 17.54
N ASP A 254 4.83 4.63 16.73
CA ASP A 254 4.84 3.20 17.05
C ASP A 254 3.93 2.85 18.25
N LYS A 255 2.75 3.45 18.31
CA LYS A 255 1.74 3.18 19.35
C LYS A 255 0.37 2.86 18.75
N TYR A 256 -0.41 2.08 19.48
CA TYR A 256 -1.75 1.64 19.11
C TYR A 256 -2.83 2.44 19.85
N LEU A 257 -3.86 2.88 19.12
CA LEU A 257 -5.05 3.47 19.73
C LEU A 257 -5.80 2.42 20.56
N ARG A 258 -6.10 2.74 21.82
CA ARG A 258 -7.03 1.98 22.67
C ARG A 258 -8.45 2.58 22.58
N PHE A 259 -9.47 1.78 22.87
CA PHE A 259 -10.86 2.24 22.81
C PHE A 259 -11.16 3.45 23.70
N ASP A 260 -10.38 3.70 24.76
CA ASP A 260 -10.56 4.81 25.70
C ASP A 260 -9.94 6.14 25.22
N GLY A 261 -9.18 6.10 24.12
CA GLY A 261 -8.50 7.23 23.49
C GLY A 261 -7.04 7.39 23.86
N THR A 262 -6.51 6.52 24.72
CA THR A 262 -5.08 6.48 25.05
C THR A 262 -4.28 5.69 24.02
N LEU A 263 -2.96 5.90 23.99
CA LEU A 263 -2.03 5.19 23.12
C LEU A 263 -1.22 4.15 23.91
N SER A 264 -0.99 2.98 23.30
CA SER A 264 -0.30 1.84 23.90
C SER A 264 0.88 1.38 23.04
N GLU A 265 2.03 1.09 23.64
CA GLU A 265 3.19 0.53 22.92
C GLU A 265 2.93 -0.90 22.44
N THR A 266 2.17 -1.67 23.21
CA THR A 266 1.84 -3.05 22.86
C THR A 266 0.41 -3.14 22.33
N LEU A 267 0.23 -3.93 21.28
CA LEU A 267 -1.10 -4.30 20.80
C LEU A 267 -1.87 -5.05 21.91
N ALA A 268 -3.02 -4.52 22.29
CA ALA A 268 -3.89 -5.10 23.30
C ALA A 268 -5.29 -5.37 22.72
N PRO A 269 -6.12 -6.23 23.34
CA PRO A 269 -7.50 -6.45 22.90
C PRO A 269 -8.33 -5.16 22.82
N GLU A 270 -7.99 -4.16 23.65
CA GLU A 270 -8.65 -2.85 23.66
C GLU A 270 -8.30 -1.97 22.45
N SER A 271 -7.30 -2.37 21.66
CA SER A 271 -6.83 -1.68 20.46
C SER A 271 -7.34 -2.30 19.16
N LEU A 272 -8.17 -3.33 19.26
CA LEU A 272 -8.69 -4.07 18.10
C LEU A 272 -10.13 -3.66 17.79
N PHE A 273 -10.35 -3.24 16.55
CA PHE A 273 -11.63 -2.78 16.04
C PHE A 273 -12.07 -3.61 14.84
N THR A 274 -13.36 -3.94 14.75
CA THR A 274 -13.95 -4.51 13.54
C THR A 274 -14.40 -3.39 12.61
N LEU A 275 -14.33 -3.62 11.31
CA LEU A 275 -14.78 -2.64 10.32
C LEU A 275 -16.23 -2.87 9.92
N GLU A 276 -16.98 -1.78 9.82
CA GLU A 276 -18.30 -1.77 9.23
C GLU A 276 -18.36 -0.75 8.09
N PHE A 277 -19.14 -1.08 7.06
CA PHE A 277 -19.38 -0.22 5.93
C PHE A 277 -20.77 0.40 6.06
N HIS A 278 -20.83 1.73 5.92
CA HIS A 278 -22.05 2.52 5.97
C HIS A 278 -22.04 3.50 4.81
N SER A 279 -22.82 3.23 3.75
CA SER A 279 -22.99 4.15 2.60
C SER A 279 -21.68 4.76 2.04
N GLY A 280 -20.62 3.96 1.90
CA GLY A 280 -19.30 4.42 1.40
C GLY A 280 -18.28 4.79 2.48
N TYR A 281 -18.69 4.81 3.74
CA TYR A 281 -17.90 5.27 4.88
C TYR A 281 -17.53 4.16 5.85
N LEU A 282 -16.42 4.39 6.55
CA LEU A 282 -15.85 3.46 7.51
C LEU A 282 -16.32 3.80 8.90
N ALA A 283 -16.81 2.79 9.62
CA ALA A 283 -16.98 2.83 11.05
C ALA A 283 -16.09 1.75 11.70
N LEU A 284 -15.40 2.11 12.77
CA LEU A 284 -14.57 1.19 13.56
C LEU A 284 -15.29 0.87 14.87
N ARG A 285 -15.51 -0.41 15.14
CA ARG A 285 -16.31 -0.90 16.28
C ARG A 285 -15.48 -1.72 17.24
N ASP A 286 -15.54 -1.43 18.53
CA ASP A 286 -14.84 -2.18 19.58
C ASP A 286 -15.52 -3.51 19.93
N SER A 287 -14.88 -4.27 20.82
CA SER A 287 -15.34 -5.58 21.30
C SER A 287 -16.68 -5.56 22.05
N VAL A 288 -17.14 -4.40 22.52
CA VAL A 288 -18.44 -4.22 23.22
C VAL A 288 -19.48 -3.59 22.28
N GLY A 289 -19.12 -3.42 21.02
CA GLY A 289 -19.99 -2.94 19.97
C GLY A 289 -20.13 -1.42 19.90
N ARG A 290 -19.23 -0.65 20.55
CA ARG A 290 -19.21 0.82 20.46
C ARG A 290 -18.32 1.29 19.33
N TYR A 291 -18.67 2.40 18.71
CA TYR A 291 -17.95 2.96 17.57
C TYR A 291 -16.98 4.06 17.99
N VAL A 292 -15.85 4.12 17.27
CA VAL A 292 -14.84 5.17 17.37
C VAL A 292 -15.41 6.48 16.82
N ALA A 293 -15.21 7.58 17.54
CA ALA A 293 -15.61 8.92 17.13
C ALA A 293 -14.70 9.99 17.77
N PRO A 294 -14.58 11.19 17.17
CA PRO A 294 -13.83 12.31 17.76
C PRO A 294 -14.65 13.05 18.82
N LEU A 295 -14.21 12.98 20.08
CA LEU A 295 -14.98 13.46 21.24
C LEU A 295 -14.40 14.70 21.93
N GLY A 296 -15.31 15.52 22.46
CA GLY A 296 -14.98 16.71 23.24
C GLY A 296 -14.40 17.86 22.40
N SER A 297 -13.98 18.92 23.09
CA SER A 297 -13.42 20.13 22.48
C SER A 297 -12.09 19.88 21.78
N ARG A 298 -11.29 18.93 22.29
CA ARG A 298 -10.02 18.49 21.69
C ARG A 298 -10.18 17.44 20.58
N ALA A 299 -11.41 17.01 20.28
CA ALA A 299 -11.70 16.02 19.23
C ALA A 299 -10.90 14.71 19.38
N VAL A 300 -10.74 14.23 20.62
CA VAL A 300 -9.96 13.02 20.92
C VAL A 300 -10.67 11.80 20.33
N LEU A 301 -9.96 11.03 19.51
CA LEU A 301 -10.47 9.82 18.86
C LEU A 301 -10.59 8.69 19.89
N LYS A 302 -11.82 8.24 20.19
CA LYS A 302 -12.09 7.12 21.11
C LYS A 302 -13.47 6.54 20.91
N THR A 303 -13.81 5.42 21.54
CA THR A 303 -15.15 4.84 21.43
C THR A 303 -16.18 5.56 22.31
N ARG A 304 -17.42 5.63 21.83
CA ARG A 304 -18.52 6.32 22.52
C ARG A 304 -19.81 5.53 22.58
N SER A 305 -20.44 5.32 21.43
CA SER A 305 -21.85 4.92 21.32
C SER A 305 -21.99 3.63 20.53
N GLN A 306 -23.13 2.93 20.65
CA GLN A 306 -23.45 1.74 19.84
C GLN A 306 -24.24 2.10 18.56
N THR A 307 -24.31 3.39 18.21
CA THR A 307 -25.08 3.89 17.07
C THR A 307 -24.15 4.63 16.13
N VAL A 308 -24.22 4.32 14.85
CA VAL A 308 -23.44 5.04 13.83
C VAL A 308 -24.20 6.31 13.42
N THR A 309 -23.56 7.46 13.60
CA THR A 309 -23.98 8.75 13.05
C THR A 309 -22.83 9.31 12.20
N LYS A 310 -22.99 10.52 11.63
CA LYS A 310 -21.91 11.17 10.88
C LYS A 310 -20.60 11.32 11.68
N ASP A 311 -20.66 11.35 13.02
CA ASP A 311 -19.47 11.47 13.88
C ASP A 311 -18.61 10.19 13.91
N GLU A 312 -19.23 9.02 13.73
CA GLU A 312 -18.57 7.70 13.72
C GLU A 312 -18.07 7.27 12.33
N LEU A 313 -18.27 8.11 11.32
CA LEU A 313 -17.94 7.82 9.93
C LEU A 313 -16.62 8.48 9.52
N PHE A 314 -15.78 7.70 8.84
CA PHE A 314 -14.45 8.11 8.38
C PHE A 314 -14.21 7.75 6.91
N PHE A 315 -13.32 8.53 6.29
CA PHE A 315 -12.63 8.17 5.05
C PHE A 315 -11.22 7.72 5.35
N LEU A 316 -10.73 6.80 4.51
CA LEU A 316 -9.32 6.49 4.39
C LEU A 316 -8.83 7.09 3.08
N GLU A 317 -7.88 8.01 3.17
CA GLU A 317 -7.21 8.60 2.02
C GLU A 317 -5.78 8.07 1.93
N ASP A 318 -5.30 7.84 0.71
CA ASP A 318 -3.90 7.47 0.49
C ASP A 318 -2.98 8.58 0.99
N SER A 319 -1.96 8.23 1.79
CA SER A 319 -0.98 9.21 2.26
C SER A 319 0.02 9.54 1.16
N VAL A 320 -0.22 10.66 0.48
CA VAL A 320 0.63 11.20 -0.60
C VAL A 320 2.02 11.57 -0.04
N PRO A 321 3.14 11.31 -0.76
CA PRO A 321 4.48 11.65 -0.29
C PRO A 321 4.63 13.14 -0.02
N GLN A 322 5.17 13.46 1.16
CA GLN A 322 5.59 14.80 1.52
C GLN A 322 7.08 14.81 1.76
N ALA A 323 7.77 15.75 1.14
CA ALA A 323 9.22 15.77 1.08
C ALA A 323 9.79 17.13 1.45
N ALA A 324 11.02 17.11 1.97
CA ALA A 324 11.87 18.28 2.04
C ALA A 324 13.09 18.05 1.16
N PHE A 325 13.69 19.15 0.69
CA PHE A 325 14.84 19.11 -0.20
C PHE A 325 15.96 19.98 0.35
N VAL A 326 17.18 19.46 0.35
CA VAL A 326 18.39 20.24 0.67
C VAL A 326 19.16 20.51 -0.61
N ALA A 327 19.50 21.77 -0.87
CA ALA A 327 20.29 22.14 -2.03
C ALA A 327 21.80 21.98 -1.77
N PHE A 328 22.62 22.21 -2.80
CA PHE A 328 24.09 22.16 -2.75
C PHE A 328 24.73 22.99 -1.63
N ASN A 329 24.06 24.06 -1.19
CA ASN A 329 24.53 24.96 -0.13
C ASN A 329 24.23 24.44 1.30
N GLY A 330 23.68 23.23 1.42
CA GLY A 330 23.33 22.60 2.70
C GLY A 330 22.07 23.16 3.35
N LYS A 331 21.30 24.01 2.67
CA LYS A 331 20.07 24.62 3.20
C LYS A 331 18.82 23.95 2.63
N TYR A 332 17.77 23.92 3.45
CA TYR A 332 16.45 23.45 3.04
C TYR A 332 15.77 24.44 2.12
N VAL A 333 15.14 23.90 1.07
CA VAL A 333 14.25 24.61 0.17
C VAL A 333 12.96 25.00 0.91
N SER A 334 12.55 26.25 0.76
CA SER A 334 11.55 26.92 1.58
C SER A 334 10.73 27.94 0.80
N VAL A 335 9.48 28.13 1.23
CA VAL A 335 8.58 29.23 0.83
C VAL A 335 8.33 30.23 1.96
N LYS A 336 9.13 30.20 3.02
CA LYS A 336 8.94 31.05 4.22
C LYS A 336 9.16 32.54 3.94
N GLN A 337 10.01 32.88 2.97
CA GLN A 337 10.37 34.28 2.65
C GLN A 337 9.41 34.94 1.64
N GLY A 338 8.40 34.22 1.14
CA GLY A 338 7.44 34.74 0.18
C GLY A 338 7.15 33.75 -0.94
N VAL A 339 6.78 34.28 -2.11
CA VAL A 339 6.37 33.46 -3.25
C VAL A 339 7.55 32.81 -3.97
N ASP A 340 8.75 33.40 -3.91
CA ASP A 340 9.94 32.83 -4.51
C ASP A 340 10.43 31.63 -3.70
N VAL A 341 10.72 30.52 -4.38
CA VAL A 341 11.25 29.32 -3.74
C VAL A 341 12.74 29.49 -3.50
N THR A 342 13.20 29.27 -2.27
CA THR A 342 14.58 29.57 -1.84
C THR A 342 15.15 28.48 -0.94
N ALA A 343 16.41 28.09 -1.15
CA ALA A 343 17.18 27.21 -0.28
C ALA A 343 18.00 28.01 0.74
N ASN A 344 17.40 28.32 1.90
CA ASN A 344 18.01 29.20 2.91
C ASN A 344 17.67 28.87 4.37
N GLN A 345 16.90 27.82 4.64
CA GLN A 345 16.55 27.42 6.01
C GLN A 345 17.47 26.31 6.54
N ASP A 346 17.63 26.27 7.85
CA ASP A 346 18.42 25.27 8.58
C ASP A 346 17.55 24.17 9.22
N GLU A 347 16.25 24.43 9.34
CA GLU A 347 15.29 23.55 10.00
C GLU A 347 14.08 23.33 9.10
N ILE A 348 13.39 22.21 9.31
CA ILE A 348 12.18 21.85 8.58
C ILE A 348 10.97 22.28 9.41
N SER A 349 10.19 23.22 8.88
CA SER A 349 8.84 23.54 9.30
C SER A 349 7.84 23.19 8.18
N ASP A 350 6.57 23.53 8.35
CA ASP A 350 5.56 23.32 7.29
C ASP A 350 5.88 24.04 5.98
N HIS A 351 6.74 25.07 6.01
CA HIS A 351 7.18 25.84 4.82
C HIS A 351 8.30 25.17 4.01
N GLU A 352 8.95 24.14 4.56
CA GLU A 352 10.01 23.35 3.91
C GLU A 352 9.51 21.96 3.50
N ILE A 353 8.31 21.60 3.95
CA ILE A 353 7.61 20.38 3.54
C ILE A 353 6.82 20.70 2.27
N PHE A 354 6.88 19.81 1.29
CA PHE A 354 6.11 19.89 0.05
C PHE A 354 5.46 18.56 -0.26
N GLN A 355 4.19 18.57 -0.65
CA GLN A 355 3.50 17.37 -1.12
C GLN A 355 3.78 17.15 -2.60
N LEU A 356 4.23 15.95 -2.95
CA LEU A 356 4.58 15.57 -4.33
C LEU A 356 3.39 14.84 -4.97
N GLU A 357 2.72 15.51 -5.90
CA GLU A 357 1.56 14.98 -6.60
C GLU A 357 1.95 14.52 -8.00
N TYR A 358 1.74 13.25 -8.30
CA TYR A 358 2.08 12.68 -9.60
C TYR A 358 0.96 12.90 -10.62
N ASP A 359 1.30 13.52 -11.75
CA ASP A 359 0.43 13.64 -12.89
C ASP A 359 0.61 12.42 -13.81
N ILE A 360 -0.36 11.50 -13.79
CA ILE A 360 -0.31 10.24 -14.53
C ILE A 360 -0.15 10.46 -16.04
N PRO A 361 -0.88 11.39 -16.71
CA PRO A 361 -0.75 11.60 -18.15
C PRO A 361 0.64 12.06 -18.58
N SER A 362 1.23 13.04 -17.87
CA SER A 362 2.54 13.58 -18.23
C SER A 362 3.72 12.82 -17.62
N LYS A 363 3.46 11.95 -16.64
CA LYS A 363 4.48 11.25 -15.83
C LYS A 363 5.41 12.21 -15.08
N LYS A 364 4.90 13.38 -14.68
CA LYS A 364 5.63 14.43 -13.98
C LYS A 364 5.02 14.71 -12.62
N TRP A 365 5.71 15.52 -11.83
CA TRP A 365 5.34 15.87 -10.46
C TRP A 365 4.94 17.33 -10.34
N CYS A 366 3.88 17.57 -9.60
CA CYS A 366 3.51 18.86 -9.05
C CYS A 366 4.04 18.94 -7.62
N VAL A 367 4.64 20.07 -7.24
CA VAL A 367 5.17 20.31 -5.89
C VAL A 367 4.25 21.30 -5.17
N ARG A 368 3.41 20.78 -4.26
CA ARG A 368 2.39 21.54 -3.52
C ARG A 368 2.91 22.00 -2.17
N THR A 369 2.51 23.20 -1.74
CA THR A 369 2.80 23.80 -0.43
C THR A 369 1.64 23.58 0.54
N MET A 370 1.87 23.85 1.84
CA MET A 370 0.81 23.75 2.86
C MET A 370 -0.37 24.72 2.59
N GLN A 371 -0.12 25.83 1.88
CA GLN A 371 -1.14 26.82 1.50
C GLN A 371 -1.91 26.45 0.23
N ASP A 372 -1.78 25.21 -0.26
CA ASP A 372 -2.43 24.72 -1.47
C ASP A 372 -2.00 25.46 -2.74
N LYS A 373 -0.77 25.97 -2.74
CA LYS A 373 -0.11 26.57 -3.91
C LYS A 373 0.97 25.67 -4.45
N TYR A 374 1.21 25.76 -5.76
CA TYR A 374 2.13 24.90 -6.48
C TYR A 374 3.36 25.66 -6.94
N TRP A 375 4.51 24.98 -6.91
CA TRP A 375 5.70 25.45 -7.60
C TRP A 375 5.39 25.62 -9.09
N SER A 376 5.92 26.68 -9.69
CA SER A 376 5.70 26.99 -11.09
C SER A 376 6.86 27.78 -11.68
N LEU A 377 7.25 27.40 -12.89
CA LEU A 377 8.23 28.09 -13.71
C LEU A 377 7.68 29.43 -14.21
N GLN A 378 8.40 30.51 -13.90
CA GLN A 378 8.10 31.86 -14.35
C GLN A 378 8.85 32.22 -15.64
N SER A 379 8.41 33.28 -16.33
CA SER A 379 9.04 33.79 -17.57
C SER A 379 10.48 34.25 -17.39
N SER A 380 10.87 34.64 -16.17
CA SER A 380 12.25 34.98 -15.77
C SER A 380 13.13 33.75 -15.46
N SER A 381 12.62 32.55 -15.73
CA SER A 381 13.16 31.26 -15.30
C SER A 381 13.17 31.04 -13.78
N GLY A 382 12.65 31.96 -12.96
CA GLY A 382 12.52 31.76 -11.52
C GLY A 382 11.46 30.71 -11.17
N ILE A 383 11.63 30.03 -10.04
CA ILE A 383 10.63 29.12 -9.49
C ILE A 383 9.86 29.82 -8.35
N GLN A 384 8.54 29.89 -8.49
CA GLN A 384 7.65 30.48 -7.49
C GLN A 384 6.57 29.51 -7.04
N ALA A 385 6.06 29.66 -5.83
CA ALA A 385 5.03 28.81 -5.22
C ALA A 385 3.71 29.56 -4.98
N ASN A 386 3.14 30.16 -6.03
CA ASN A 386 1.87 30.90 -5.97
C ASN A 386 0.84 30.41 -7.00
N ALA A 387 1.17 29.40 -7.81
CA ALA A 387 0.30 28.91 -8.86
C ALA A 387 -0.82 28.02 -8.31
N ASP A 388 -1.94 28.02 -9.01
CA ASP A 388 -3.00 27.02 -8.85
C ASP A 388 -2.66 25.76 -9.65
N LYS A 389 -3.35 24.65 -9.35
CA LYS A 389 -3.14 23.37 -10.01
C LYS A 389 -3.51 23.45 -11.51
N GLY A 390 -2.75 22.72 -12.35
CA GLY A 390 -3.12 22.47 -13.75
C GLY A 390 -2.32 23.23 -14.81
N SER A 391 -1.37 24.08 -14.41
CA SER A 391 -0.43 24.68 -15.36
C SER A 391 0.68 23.70 -15.76
N ALA A 392 1.03 23.64 -17.04
CA ALA A 392 2.18 22.87 -17.51
C ALA A 392 3.51 23.37 -16.89
N ASN A 393 3.58 24.65 -16.50
CA ASN A 393 4.74 25.22 -15.82
C ASN A 393 4.90 24.74 -14.37
N SER A 394 3.88 24.09 -13.81
CA SER A 394 3.91 23.50 -12.48
C SER A 394 4.30 22.01 -12.49
N LEU A 395 4.64 21.47 -13.66
CA LEU A 395 5.08 20.08 -13.84
C LEU A 395 6.61 19.99 -13.90
N PHE A 396 7.17 19.12 -13.09
CA PHE A 396 8.60 18.86 -12.98
C PHE A 396 8.90 17.37 -13.12
N SER A 397 9.94 17.01 -13.87
CA SER A 397 10.50 15.64 -13.79
C SER A 397 11.49 15.56 -12.62
N LEU A 398 11.55 14.39 -11.97
CA LEU A 398 12.53 14.09 -10.94
C LEU A 398 13.57 13.11 -11.51
N ASP A 399 14.77 13.62 -11.76
CA ASP A 399 15.85 12.88 -12.38
C ASP A 399 16.87 12.49 -11.29
N TRP A 400 16.78 11.25 -10.83
CA TRP A 400 17.62 10.67 -9.78
C TRP A 400 19.02 10.33 -10.30
N GLN A 401 20.03 10.73 -9.53
CA GLN A 401 21.45 10.61 -9.88
C GLN A 401 22.12 9.44 -9.16
N ASP A 402 23.34 9.09 -9.57
CA ASP A 402 24.06 7.97 -9.00
C ASP A 402 24.45 8.16 -7.53
N ASP A 403 24.72 9.41 -7.12
CA ASP A 403 25.11 9.81 -5.77
C ASP A 403 23.93 9.94 -4.78
N GLY A 404 22.71 9.59 -5.21
CA GLY A 404 21.50 9.70 -4.39
C GLY A 404 20.83 11.07 -4.41
N SER A 405 21.41 12.05 -5.12
CA SER A 405 20.76 13.34 -5.36
C SER A 405 19.65 13.23 -6.42
N VAL A 406 18.77 14.23 -6.45
CA VAL A 406 17.70 14.39 -7.42
C VAL A 406 17.80 15.78 -8.05
N THR A 407 17.62 15.82 -9.37
CA THR A 407 17.52 17.07 -10.13
C THR A 407 16.07 17.26 -10.59
N PHE A 408 15.55 18.47 -10.44
CA PHE A 408 14.25 18.82 -11.01
C PHE A 408 14.45 19.33 -12.44
N VAL A 409 13.67 18.82 -13.39
CA VAL A 409 13.63 19.35 -14.76
C VAL A 409 12.29 20.03 -14.99
N ALA A 410 12.33 21.34 -15.25
CA ALA A 410 11.13 22.15 -15.46
C ALA A 410 10.59 22.01 -16.89
N ASN A 411 9.43 22.61 -17.15
CA ASN A 411 8.75 22.50 -18.45
C ASN A 411 9.51 23.13 -19.63
N ASN A 412 10.47 24.03 -19.38
CA ASN A 412 11.38 24.56 -20.40
C ASN A 412 12.54 23.59 -20.77
N GLY A 413 12.56 22.38 -20.19
CA GLY A 413 13.59 21.38 -20.40
C GLY A 413 14.92 21.66 -19.69
N LYS A 414 14.98 22.69 -18.83
CA LYS A 414 16.18 23.04 -18.07
C LYS A 414 16.11 22.48 -16.64
N CYS A 415 17.30 22.20 -16.10
CA CYS A 415 17.43 21.81 -14.70
C CYS A 415 17.16 23.01 -13.79
N VAL A 416 16.46 22.77 -12.69
CA VAL A 416 16.35 23.74 -11.60
C VAL A 416 17.68 23.77 -10.86
N VAL A 417 18.21 24.97 -10.65
CA VAL A 417 19.44 25.21 -9.89
C VAL A 417 19.16 26.15 -8.74
N ALA A 418 19.81 25.92 -7.60
CA ALA A 418 19.85 26.88 -6.51
C ALA A 418 21.03 27.84 -6.72
N LYS A 419 20.79 29.15 -6.71
CA LYS A 419 21.87 30.15 -6.75
C LYS A 419 22.57 30.24 -5.39
N LYS A 420 23.73 30.92 -5.35
CA LYS A 420 24.42 31.26 -4.09
C LYS A 420 23.53 32.03 -3.09
N SER A 421 22.57 32.79 -3.59
CA SER A 421 21.55 33.49 -2.79
C SER A 421 20.44 32.58 -2.26
N GLY A 422 20.41 31.31 -2.65
CA GLY A 422 19.37 30.34 -2.32
C GLY A 422 18.20 30.29 -3.31
N HIS A 423 17.97 31.33 -4.12
CA HIS A 423 16.84 31.33 -5.07
C HIS A 423 16.95 30.24 -6.13
N LEU A 424 15.81 29.59 -6.43
CA LEU A 424 15.72 28.53 -7.44
C LEU A 424 15.37 29.10 -8.82
N TYR A 425 16.09 28.64 -9.85
CA TYR A 425 15.88 29.01 -11.26
C TYR A 425 15.99 27.78 -12.17
N ALA A 426 15.12 27.64 -13.17
CA ALA A 426 15.23 26.63 -14.21
C ALA A 426 16.07 27.12 -15.40
N ASN A 427 17.38 27.21 -15.20
CA ASN A 427 18.34 27.62 -16.22
C ASN A 427 19.61 26.77 -16.24
N GLY A 428 19.64 25.63 -15.52
CA GLY A 428 20.75 24.67 -15.57
C GLY A 428 20.73 23.87 -16.87
N ASP A 429 21.91 23.69 -17.45
CA ASP A 429 22.10 22.99 -18.73
C ASP A 429 22.33 21.48 -18.55
N SER A 430 22.83 21.03 -17.41
CA SER A 430 23.05 19.62 -17.08
C SER A 430 22.77 19.31 -15.60
N SER A 431 22.43 18.06 -15.31
CA SER A 431 22.24 17.53 -13.95
C SER A 431 23.56 17.35 -13.19
N ASP A 432 24.70 17.38 -13.89
CA ASP A 432 26.03 17.23 -13.29
C ASP A 432 26.49 18.47 -12.51
N GLN A 433 25.79 19.60 -12.66
CA GLN A 433 26.08 20.83 -11.93
C GLN A 433 25.73 20.64 -10.46
N ASP A 434 26.67 20.97 -9.57
CA ASP A 434 26.45 20.90 -8.12
C ASP A 434 25.21 21.70 -7.72
N GLU A 435 25.00 22.88 -8.30
CA GLU A 435 23.84 23.74 -8.04
C GLU A 435 22.49 23.11 -8.43
N ALA A 436 22.49 22.10 -9.29
CA ALA A 436 21.32 21.34 -9.73
C ALA A 436 21.02 20.11 -8.84
N ARG A 437 21.90 19.79 -7.88
CA ARG A 437 21.73 18.65 -6.96
C ARG A 437 20.89 19.05 -5.76
N PHE A 438 19.80 18.32 -5.56
CA PHE A 438 18.98 18.37 -4.36
C PHE A 438 18.99 17.02 -3.67
N TYR A 439 18.94 17.02 -2.35
CA TYR A 439 18.88 15.81 -1.54
C TYR A 439 17.49 15.65 -0.94
N PHE A 440 16.89 14.50 -1.18
CA PHE A 440 15.49 14.20 -0.86
C PHE A 440 15.34 13.61 0.54
N TYR A 441 14.38 14.11 1.30
CA TYR A 441 13.90 13.49 2.53
C TYR A 441 12.40 13.27 2.45
N LEU A 442 11.96 12.02 2.64
CA LEU A 442 10.54 11.69 2.77
C LEU A 442 10.11 11.99 4.22
N ILE A 443 9.33 13.05 4.41
CA ILE A 443 9.01 13.63 5.72
C ILE A 443 7.87 12.91 6.40
N ASN A 444 6.76 12.69 5.69
CA ASN A 444 5.60 12.02 6.27
C ASN A 444 5.74 10.49 6.30
N ARG A 445 6.98 9.99 6.46
CA ARG A 445 7.34 8.57 6.64
C ARG A 445 8.51 8.40 7.60
N ARG A 446 8.33 8.89 8.83
CA ARG A 446 9.26 8.58 9.94
C ARG A 446 9.34 7.08 10.22
N SER A 447 8.24 6.36 9.99
CA SER A 447 8.20 4.92 9.89
C SER A 447 7.71 4.51 8.50
N LEU A 448 8.33 3.49 7.93
CA LEU A 448 7.98 2.87 6.66
C LEU A 448 7.40 1.48 6.89
N VAL A 449 6.38 1.16 6.11
CA VAL A 449 5.89 -0.20 5.92
C VAL A 449 6.05 -0.55 4.45
N LEU A 450 6.89 -1.53 4.14
CA LEU A 450 7.19 -1.87 2.75
C LEU A 450 6.39 -3.08 2.28
N LYS A 451 5.87 -2.99 1.05
CA LYS A 451 5.15 -4.08 0.39
C LYS A 451 5.56 -4.20 -1.07
N CYS A 452 5.56 -5.42 -1.57
CA CYS A 452 5.74 -5.75 -2.99
C CYS A 452 4.66 -6.76 -3.43
N GLU A 453 4.77 -7.28 -4.65
CA GLU A 453 3.81 -8.26 -5.18
C GLU A 453 3.79 -9.59 -4.41
N GLN A 454 4.87 -9.91 -3.69
CA GLN A 454 4.97 -11.13 -2.89
C GLN A 454 4.31 -11.00 -1.52
N GLY A 455 4.22 -9.79 -0.97
CA GLY A 455 3.69 -9.51 0.36
C GLY A 455 4.39 -8.34 1.04
N PHE A 456 4.25 -8.26 2.36
CA PHE A 456 4.94 -7.29 3.18
C PHE A 456 6.39 -7.71 3.45
N VAL A 457 7.24 -6.71 3.69
CA VAL A 457 8.56 -6.90 4.28
C VAL A 457 8.40 -7.11 5.78
N GLY A 458 8.97 -8.19 6.29
CA GLY A 458 8.98 -8.50 7.73
C GLY A 458 9.99 -9.58 8.07
N TYR A 459 10.17 -9.84 9.37
CA TYR A 459 11.07 -10.88 9.84
C TYR A 459 10.72 -12.26 9.29
N LYS A 460 11.74 -13.05 8.99
CA LYS A 460 11.59 -14.45 8.59
C LYS A 460 10.79 -15.23 9.62
N SER A 461 11.12 -15.03 10.90
CA SER A 461 10.41 -15.52 12.09
C SER A 461 10.75 -14.60 13.27
N HIS A 462 9.96 -14.63 14.36
CA HIS A 462 10.19 -13.78 15.54
C HIS A 462 11.60 -13.85 16.13
N SER A 463 12.29 -14.99 16.00
CA SER A 463 13.65 -15.21 16.51
C SER A 463 14.75 -14.98 15.46
N ASN A 464 14.41 -14.60 14.23
CA ASN A 464 15.35 -14.48 13.14
C ASN A 464 15.37 -13.05 12.60
N PRO A 465 16.50 -12.31 12.72
CA PRO A 465 16.58 -10.92 12.31
C PRO A 465 16.56 -10.73 10.79
N LYS A 466 16.64 -11.80 9.99
CA LYS A 466 16.57 -11.73 8.53
C LYS A 466 15.19 -11.29 8.05
N LEU A 467 15.17 -10.33 7.14
CA LEU A 467 13.96 -9.87 6.48
C LEU A 467 13.63 -10.69 5.23
N GLU A 468 12.34 -10.86 4.97
CA GLU A 468 11.75 -11.47 3.77
C GLU A 468 10.56 -10.60 3.32
N CYS A 469 10.19 -10.64 2.05
CA CYS A 469 9.18 -9.78 1.44
C CYS A 469 7.88 -10.51 1.02
N ASN A 470 7.64 -11.69 1.58
CA ASN A 470 6.46 -12.52 1.32
C ASN A 470 5.58 -12.69 2.56
N LYS A 471 5.65 -11.74 3.50
CA LYS A 471 4.98 -11.84 4.80
C LYS A 471 3.56 -11.29 4.73
N ALA A 472 2.71 -11.83 5.61
CA ALA A 472 1.36 -11.34 5.83
C ALA A 472 1.33 -10.15 6.81
N ALA A 473 2.18 -10.19 7.84
CA ALA A 473 2.45 -9.07 8.74
C ALA A 473 3.69 -8.32 8.27
N TYR A 474 3.74 -7.03 8.56
CA TYR A 474 4.87 -6.17 8.22
C TYR A 474 5.79 -5.94 9.43
N GLU A 475 7.01 -5.48 9.16
CA GLU A 475 7.86 -4.83 10.14
C GLU A 475 7.76 -3.31 10.00
N THR A 476 7.66 -2.60 11.12
CA THR A 476 7.79 -1.14 11.15
C THR A 476 9.25 -0.76 11.04
N ILE A 477 9.60 -0.04 9.98
CA ILE A 477 10.98 0.38 9.71
C ILE A 477 11.10 1.86 10.08
N VAL A 478 11.82 2.17 11.16
CA VAL A 478 12.11 3.55 11.54
C VAL A 478 13.17 4.12 10.60
N VAL A 479 12.90 5.31 10.06
CA VAL A 479 13.77 6.05 9.14
C VAL A 479 14.50 7.14 9.91
N GLU A 480 15.80 6.97 10.12
CA GLU A 480 16.67 8.00 10.66
C GLU A 480 17.35 8.74 9.50
N ARG A 481 17.08 10.04 9.36
CA ARG A 481 17.65 10.90 8.32
C ARG A 481 19.08 11.31 8.69
N ASP A 482 19.94 11.44 7.69
CA ASP A 482 21.30 11.96 7.82
C ASP A 482 21.63 12.89 6.64
N GLU A 483 22.82 13.48 6.64
CA GLU A 483 23.25 14.46 5.66
C GLU A 483 23.11 13.95 4.21
N LYS A 484 22.85 14.89 3.29
CA LYS A 484 22.78 14.63 1.85
C LYS A 484 21.76 13.54 1.46
N GLY A 485 20.61 13.49 2.12
CA GLY A 485 19.51 12.59 1.74
C GLY A 485 19.74 11.14 2.15
N LEU A 486 20.85 10.87 2.86
CA LEU A 486 21.12 9.54 3.38
C LEU A 486 20.11 9.22 4.49
N CYS A 487 19.72 7.96 4.57
CA CYS A 487 18.90 7.47 5.66
C CYS A 487 19.41 6.12 6.18
N TYR A 488 19.04 5.84 7.42
CA TYR A 488 19.32 4.60 8.11
C TYR A 488 18.01 3.96 8.52
N PHE A 489 17.90 2.66 8.28
CA PHE A 489 16.71 1.90 8.63
C PHE A 489 16.96 1.11 9.90
N LYS A 490 16.02 1.23 10.84
CA LYS A 490 16.07 0.62 12.16
C LYS A 490 14.78 -0.15 12.41
N GLY A 491 14.89 -1.37 12.91
CA GLY A 491 13.71 -2.16 13.28
C GLY A 491 13.16 -1.76 14.65
N SER A 492 12.01 -2.32 14.97
CA SER A 492 11.35 -2.24 16.28
C SER A 492 12.24 -2.71 17.44
N ASN A 493 13.19 -3.61 17.17
CA ASN A 493 14.19 -4.08 18.14
C ASN A 493 15.31 -3.06 18.45
N GLY A 494 15.29 -1.89 17.80
CA GLY A 494 16.28 -0.84 17.95
C GLY A 494 17.62 -1.10 17.25
N LYS A 495 17.73 -2.16 16.43
CA LYS A 495 18.92 -2.48 15.62
C LYS A 495 18.76 -1.96 14.19
N TYR A 496 19.88 -1.67 13.55
CA TYR A 496 19.92 -1.20 12.18
C TYR A 496 19.90 -2.35 11.18
N TRP A 497 19.42 -2.04 9.99
CA TRP A 497 19.58 -2.88 8.82
C TRP A 497 21.06 -3.11 8.52
N ASN A 498 21.39 -4.37 8.29
CA ASN A 498 22.69 -4.85 7.88
C ASN A 498 22.54 -5.55 6.53
N VAL A 499 23.44 -5.24 5.60
CA VAL A 499 23.53 -5.95 4.32
C VAL A 499 24.63 -7.00 4.46
N CYS A 500 24.23 -8.26 4.56
CA CYS A 500 25.14 -9.39 4.65
C CYS A 500 25.97 -9.56 3.37
N GLU A 501 27.05 -10.35 3.43
CA GLU A 501 27.90 -10.66 2.28
C GLU A 501 27.15 -11.34 1.12
N ASP A 502 26.09 -12.09 1.43
CA ASP A 502 25.19 -12.72 0.44
C ASP A 502 24.13 -11.74 -0.12
N GLY A 503 24.22 -10.46 0.27
CA GLY A 503 23.29 -9.38 -0.06
C GLY A 503 22.03 -9.36 0.79
N THR A 504 21.75 -10.39 1.59
CA THR A 504 20.49 -10.46 2.35
C THR A 504 20.47 -9.47 3.49
N ILE A 505 19.28 -8.99 3.85
CA ILE A 505 19.15 -7.93 4.87
C ILE A 505 18.72 -8.53 6.21
N THR A 506 19.48 -8.24 7.26
CA THR A 506 19.16 -8.57 8.66
C THR A 506 18.99 -7.29 9.49
N VAL A 507 18.27 -7.37 10.61
CA VAL A 507 18.09 -6.25 11.54
C VAL A 507 18.74 -6.56 12.88
N ASP A 508 20.06 -6.61 12.89
CA ASP A 508 20.88 -7.02 14.03
C ASP A 508 22.16 -6.17 14.21
N SER A 509 22.35 -5.13 13.40
CA SER A 509 23.55 -4.30 13.45
C SER A 509 23.44 -3.13 14.42
N GLU A 510 24.54 -2.82 15.10
CA GLU A 510 24.73 -1.55 15.83
C GLU A 510 25.29 -0.44 14.91
N ILE A 511 25.86 -0.84 13.77
CA ILE A 511 26.46 0.05 12.78
C ILE A 511 25.40 0.44 11.75
N ARG A 512 25.38 1.73 11.43
CA ARG A 512 24.46 2.35 10.49
C ARG A 512 24.95 2.14 9.05
N HIS A 513 24.20 1.38 8.25
CA HIS A 513 24.41 1.26 6.81
C HIS A 513 23.48 2.23 6.06
N GLY A 514 24.06 3.10 5.23
CA GLY A 514 23.33 4.18 4.58
C GLY A 514 22.57 3.75 3.33
N PHE A 515 21.37 4.31 3.16
CA PHE A 515 20.48 4.10 2.02
C PHE A 515 19.94 5.44 1.49
N PHE A 516 19.52 5.46 0.23
CA PHE A 516 18.77 6.53 -0.41
C PHE A 516 17.37 6.02 -0.77
N LEU A 517 16.38 6.89 -0.57
CA LEU A 517 15.01 6.67 -1.02
C LEU A 517 14.79 7.42 -2.33
N GLU A 518 14.48 6.69 -3.39
CA GLU A 518 14.20 7.28 -4.69
C GLU A 518 12.70 7.15 -5.01
N LEU A 519 11.98 8.25 -4.93
CA LEU A 519 10.55 8.30 -5.26
C LEU A 519 10.37 8.17 -6.78
N ARG A 520 9.82 7.03 -7.22
CA ARG A 520 9.64 6.71 -8.65
C ARG A 520 8.19 6.83 -9.11
N GLU A 521 7.27 6.40 -8.26
CA GLU A 521 5.82 6.48 -8.45
C GLU A 521 5.20 7.20 -7.24
N PRO A 522 3.98 7.78 -7.35
CA PRO A 522 3.30 8.47 -6.25
C PRO A 522 3.23 7.64 -4.96
N SER A 523 3.37 6.34 -5.10
CA SER A 523 3.06 5.36 -4.11
C SER A 523 4.12 4.25 -4.08
N LYS A 524 5.21 4.37 -4.85
CA LYS A 524 6.31 3.40 -4.80
C LYS A 524 7.67 4.08 -4.88
N LEU A 525 8.63 3.52 -4.17
CA LEU A 525 10.01 3.99 -4.15
C LEU A 525 10.99 2.84 -4.42
N CYS A 526 12.18 3.22 -4.88
CA CYS A 526 13.33 2.34 -4.87
C CYS A 526 14.18 2.63 -3.63
N ILE A 527 14.82 1.59 -3.10
CA ILE A 527 15.79 1.73 -2.00
C ILE A 527 17.16 1.38 -2.57
N LYS A 528 18.07 2.35 -2.54
CA LYS A 528 19.44 2.22 -3.05
C LYS A 528 20.41 2.29 -1.89
N THR A 529 21.42 1.44 -1.84
CA THR A 529 22.49 1.54 -0.85
C THR A 529 23.39 2.73 -1.17
N ALA A 530 24.13 3.23 -0.17
CA ALA A 530 25.18 4.24 -0.39
C ALA A 530 26.25 3.81 -1.42
N HIS A 531 26.36 2.51 -1.69
CA HIS A 531 27.28 1.93 -2.68
C HIS A 531 26.65 1.76 -4.07
N GLY A 532 25.39 2.19 -4.26
CA GLY A 532 24.72 2.24 -5.56
C GLY A 532 23.91 1.02 -5.96
N SER A 533 23.84 -0.02 -5.12
CA SER A 533 23.07 -1.24 -5.39
C SER A 533 21.64 -1.12 -4.87
N TYR A 534 20.67 -1.73 -5.54
CA TYR A 534 19.26 -1.64 -5.17
C TYR A 534 18.77 -2.85 -4.36
N VAL A 535 17.82 -2.58 -3.47
CA VAL A 535 17.07 -3.60 -2.72
C VAL A 535 16.01 -4.25 -3.61
N MET A 536 15.99 -5.58 -3.60
CA MET A 536 15.25 -6.42 -4.53
C MET A 536 14.38 -7.45 -3.82
N ALA A 537 13.20 -7.71 -4.39
CA ALA A 537 12.37 -8.86 -4.09
C ALA A 537 12.66 -9.99 -5.07
N GLU A 538 13.06 -11.16 -4.56
CA GLU A 538 13.15 -12.37 -5.37
C GLU A 538 11.82 -13.13 -5.40
N LYS A 539 11.63 -13.97 -6.44
CA LYS A 539 10.38 -14.75 -6.62
C LYS A 539 10.04 -15.66 -5.44
N ASN A 540 11.04 -16.08 -4.66
CA ASN A 540 10.86 -16.90 -3.46
C ASN A 540 10.57 -16.08 -2.18
N GLY A 541 10.49 -14.75 -2.28
CA GLY A 541 10.30 -13.84 -1.15
C GLY A 541 11.60 -13.38 -0.47
N THR A 542 12.77 -13.73 -1.01
CA THR A 542 14.04 -13.23 -0.47
C THR A 542 14.14 -11.72 -0.66
N PHE A 543 14.50 -11.01 0.41
CA PHE A 543 14.72 -9.57 0.45
C PHE A 543 16.23 -9.30 0.54
N LYS A 544 16.83 -8.75 -0.53
CA LYS A 544 18.30 -8.61 -0.61
C LYS A 544 18.75 -7.46 -1.51
N VAL A 545 19.99 -7.03 -1.35
CA VAL A 545 20.68 -6.05 -2.18
C VAL A 545 21.43 -6.78 -3.30
N ASN A 546 20.91 -6.69 -4.52
CA ASN A 546 21.59 -7.20 -5.72
C ASN A 546 21.14 -6.53 -7.02
N GLY A 547 20.34 -5.46 -6.95
CA GLY A 547 19.90 -4.74 -8.13
C GLY A 547 21.01 -3.83 -8.66
N ALA A 548 21.26 -3.89 -9.97
CA ALA A 548 22.32 -3.12 -10.62
C ALA A 548 21.84 -1.77 -11.19
N SER A 549 20.54 -1.66 -11.50
CA SER A 549 19.95 -0.45 -12.09
C SER A 549 18.53 -0.23 -11.59
N TYR A 550 18.04 1.01 -11.69
CA TYR A 550 16.68 1.34 -11.30
C TYR A 550 15.63 0.64 -12.19
N ASP A 551 15.92 0.40 -13.48
CA ASP A 551 14.98 -0.26 -14.41
C ASP A 551 14.65 -1.71 -13.99
N THR A 552 15.58 -2.33 -13.27
CA THR A 552 15.41 -3.69 -12.74
C THR A 552 15.06 -3.70 -11.26
N ALA A 553 15.10 -2.55 -10.59
CA ALA A 553 14.87 -2.43 -9.17
C ALA A 553 13.44 -2.81 -8.78
N THR A 554 13.25 -3.35 -7.57
CA THR A 554 11.91 -3.56 -7.04
C THR A 554 11.33 -2.23 -6.57
N PHE A 555 10.11 -1.93 -7.03
CA PHE A 555 9.36 -0.76 -6.58
C PHE A 555 8.56 -1.15 -5.33
N TRP A 556 8.96 -0.58 -4.20
CA TRP A 556 8.36 -0.86 -2.89
C TRP A 556 7.20 0.08 -2.64
N GLU A 557 6.01 -0.48 -2.46
CA GLU A 557 4.84 0.23 -1.96
C GLU A 557 5.06 0.60 -0.49
N TYR A 558 4.76 1.86 -0.14
CA TYR A 558 4.97 2.47 1.17
C TYR A 558 3.78 3.33 1.65
#